data_AF-A0AAV1UGH0-F1
#
_entry.id   AF-A0AAV1UGH0-F1
#
_cell.length_a   1.000
_cell.length_b   1.000
_cell.length_c   1.000
_cell.angle_alpha   90.00
_cell.angle_beta   90.00
_cell.angle_gamma   90.00
#
_symmetry.space_group_name_H-M   'P 1'
#
loop_
_entity.id
_entity.type
_entity.pdbx_description
1 polymer ?
#
loop_
_entity_poly.entity_id
_entity_poly.type
_entity_poly.pdbx_seq_one_letter_code
_entity_poly.pdbx_strand_id
1 'polypeptide(L)'
;MQYDSDGVERVVFYQSRQLQAAERNYPVHDKELLAMKYALAKARVYLLGDRTFIVYTDHASLRTAVNSPHLSQRMARWLSFFTEYNFSVEYKPGRLNVVADALSRRPDFEQTAQPNSRGDPTVAILTVSVPSSNLLDDVRKAYTEDEFLMRLMD
;
A
#
# COMPACT_ATOMS: atom_id res chain seq x y z
N MET A 1 -3.27 7.00 3.71
CA MET A 1 -3.94 7.85 4.70
C MET A 1 -5.12 8.51 4.03
N GLN A 2 -6.16 8.89 4.77
CA GLN A 2 -7.32 9.63 4.29
C GLN A 2 -7.78 10.60 5.37
N TYR A 3 -8.26 11.79 4.98
CA TYR A 3 -8.85 12.74 5.91
C TYR A 3 -10.27 12.30 6.31
N ASP A 4 -10.57 12.34 7.60
CA ASP A 4 -11.93 12.18 8.13
C ASP A 4 -12.76 13.47 7.96
N SER A 5 -14.01 13.45 8.42
CA SER A 5 -14.92 14.60 8.38
C SER A 5 -14.39 15.83 9.12
N ASP A 6 -13.48 15.61 10.09
CA ASP A 6 -12.90 16.66 10.92
C ASP A 6 -11.59 17.20 10.30
N GLY A 7 -11.21 16.70 9.11
CA GLY A 7 -9.97 17.08 8.44
C GLY A 7 -8.72 16.47 9.09
N VAL A 8 -8.87 15.43 9.92
CA VAL A 8 -7.76 14.73 10.57
C VAL A 8 -7.30 13.58 9.70
N GLU A 9 -6.00 13.45 9.51
CA GLU A 9 -5.41 12.38 8.72
C GLU A 9 -5.51 11.03 9.47
N ARG A 10 -6.18 10.05 8.87
CA ARG A 10 -6.38 8.70 9.41
C ARG A 10 -5.75 7.64 8.52
N VAL A 11 -5.26 6.58 9.16
CA VAL A 11 -4.75 5.41 8.46
C VAL A 11 -5.92 4.57 7.97
N VAL A 12 -5.87 4.16 6.70
CA VAL A 12 -6.86 3.25 6.12
C VAL A 12 -6.49 1.79 6.41
N PHE A 13 -5.23 1.43 6.17
CA PHE A 13 -4.71 0.10 6.48
C PHE A 13 -3.18 0.13 6.60
N TYR A 14 -2.63 -0.92 7.22
CA TYR A 14 -1.19 -1.17 7.28
C TYR A 14 -0.86 -2.48 6.58
N GLN A 15 0.32 -2.55 5.97
CA GLN A 15 0.80 -3.77 5.33
C GLN A 15 2.33 -3.82 5.38
N SER A 16 2.86 -5.01 5.65
CA SER A 16 4.28 -5.33 5.54
C SER A 16 4.47 -6.76 5.01
N ARG A 17 5.64 -7.07 4.47
CA ARG A 17 6.06 -8.44 4.11
C ARG A 17 7.58 -8.57 4.16
N GLN A 18 8.06 -9.80 4.30
CA GLN A 18 9.46 -10.11 4.08
C GLN A 18 9.80 -10.23 2.59
N LEU A 19 11.05 -9.92 2.27
CA LEU A 19 11.65 -10.27 0.98
C LEU A 19 11.84 -11.78 0.88
N GLN A 20 11.43 -12.34 -0.25
CA GLN A 20 11.71 -13.72 -0.63
C GLN A 20 13.21 -13.94 -0.83
N ALA A 21 13.67 -15.18 -0.77
CA ALA A 21 15.09 -15.53 -0.89
C ALA A 21 15.76 -14.91 -2.13
N ALA A 22 15.10 -14.95 -3.29
CA ALA A 22 15.62 -14.32 -4.51
C ALA A 22 15.63 -12.78 -4.44
N GLU A 23 14.59 -12.18 -3.85
CA GLU A 23 14.45 -10.71 -3.71
C GLU A 23 15.50 -10.13 -2.74
N ARG A 24 15.94 -10.91 -1.75
CA ARG A 24 17.04 -10.51 -0.84
C ARG A 24 18.35 -10.25 -1.55
N ASN A 25 18.56 -10.87 -2.71
CA ASN A 25 19.77 -10.67 -3.53
C ASN A 25 19.68 -9.46 -4.46
N TYR A 26 18.56 -8.73 -4.46
CA TYR A 26 18.41 -7.57 -5.32
C TYR A 26 19.25 -6.40 -4.81
N PRO A 27 19.73 -5.53 -5.72
CA PRO A 27 20.30 -4.24 -5.32
C PRO A 27 19.31 -3.43 -4.48
N VAL A 28 19.81 -2.54 -3.62
CA VAL A 28 18.98 -1.74 -2.72
C VAL A 28 17.90 -0.97 -3.49
N HIS A 29 18.25 -0.30 -4.59
CA HIS A 29 17.28 0.44 -5.41
C HIS A 29 16.12 -0.44 -5.93
N ASP A 30 16.41 -1.68 -6.34
CA ASP A 30 15.41 -2.63 -6.81
C ASP A 30 14.51 -3.11 -5.66
N LYS A 31 15.07 -3.27 -4.45
CA LYS A 31 14.30 -3.64 -3.24
C LYS A 31 13.33 -2.55 -2.84
N GLU A 32 13.79 -1.30 -2.85
CA GLU A 32 12.93 -0.16 -2.52
C GLU A 32 11.79 0.00 -3.53
N LEU A 33 12.09 -0.11 -4.83
CA LEU A 33 11.07 -0.06 -5.87
C LEU A 33 10.09 -1.24 -5.77
N LEU A 34 10.58 -2.42 -5.41
CA LEU A 34 9.75 -3.61 -5.16
C LEU A 34 8.81 -3.42 -3.97
N ALA A 35 9.28 -2.77 -2.89
CA ALA A 35 8.47 -2.46 -1.72
C ALA A 35 7.32 -1.52 -2.11
N MET A 36 7.60 -0.47 -2.89
CA MET A 36 6.58 0.43 -3.43
C MET A 36 5.58 -0.31 -4.32
N LYS A 37 6.06 -1.12 -5.27
CA LYS A 37 5.21 -1.94 -6.15
C LYS A 37 4.26 -2.83 -5.33
N TYR A 38 4.79 -3.49 -4.30
CA TYR A 38 4.00 -4.36 -3.42
C TYR A 38 2.93 -3.58 -2.66
N ALA A 39 3.28 -2.43 -2.09
CA ALA A 39 2.35 -1.58 -1.37
C ALA A 39 1.19 -1.12 -2.28
N LEU A 40 1.50 -0.65 -3.49
CA LEU A 40 0.48 -0.25 -4.47
C LEU A 40 -0.42 -1.41 -4.89
N ALA A 41 0.16 -2.59 -5.13
CA ALA A 41 -0.62 -3.77 -5.50
C ALA A 41 -1.61 -4.19 -4.39
N LYS A 42 -1.21 -4.07 -3.13
CA LYS A 42 -2.09 -4.33 -1.98
C LYS A 42 -3.13 -3.23 -1.77
N ALA A 43 -2.76 -1.99 -2.06
CA ALA A 43 -3.65 -0.83 -1.99
C ALA A 43 -4.52 -0.64 -3.25
N ARG A 44 -4.47 -1.54 -4.24
CA ARG A 44 -5.02 -1.32 -5.59
C ARG A 44 -6.48 -0.90 -5.57
N VAL A 45 -7.30 -1.49 -4.70
CA VAL A 45 -8.73 -1.15 -4.55
C VAL A 45 -8.96 0.32 -4.18
N TYR A 46 -8.00 0.97 -3.52
CA TYR A 46 -8.09 2.37 -3.08
C TYR A 46 -7.38 3.35 -4.01
N LEU A 47 -6.31 2.92 -4.68
CA LEU A 47 -5.37 3.80 -5.38
C LEU A 47 -5.46 3.73 -6.90
N LEU A 48 -6.15 2.75 -7.46
CA LEU A 48 -6.30 2.63 -8.90
C LEU A 48 -7.23 3.72 -9.44
N GLY A 49 -6.85 4.33 -10.57
CA GLY A 49 -7.63 5.35 -11.27
C GLY A 49 -6.91 6.69 -11.34
N ASP A 50 -7.67 7.73 -11.66
CA ASP A 50 -7.12 9.04 -12.05
C ASP A 50 -6.80 9.97 -10.88
N ARG A 51 -7.20 9.62 -9.65
CA ARG A 51 -6.96 10.47 -8.48
C ARG A 51 -5.48 10.47 -8.12
N THR A 52 -4.85 11.64 -8.16
CA THR A 52 -3.46 11.79 -7.72
C THR A 52 -3.31 11.51 -6.22
N PHE A 53 -2.30 10.73 -5.86
CA PHE A 53 -1.86 10.54 -4.47
C PHE A 53 -0.34 10.64 -4.33
N ILE A 54 0.14 10.76 -3.09
CA ILE A 54 1.57 10.91 -2.79
C ILE A 54 2.08 9.62 -2.16
N VAL A 55 3.20 9.11 -2.68
CA VAL A 55 3.97 8.02 -2.08
C VAL A 55 5.14 8.64 -1.30
N TYR A 56 5.09 8.51 0.02
CA TYR A 56 6.20 8.91 0.89
C TYR A 56 7.22 7.78 1.05
N THR A 57 8.50 8.08 0.84
CA THR A 57 9.62 7.14 1.03
C THR A 57 10.81 7.84 1.67
N ASP A 58 11.56 7.13 2.51
CA ASP A 58 12.85 7.57 3.04
C ASP A 58 14.01 7.31 2.07
N HIS A 59 13.73 6.83 0.86
CA HIS A 59 14.72 6.63 -0.17
C HIS A 59 14.65 7.73 -1.24
N ALA A 60 15.46 8.78 -1.09
CA ALA A 60 15.40 9.96 -1.94
C ALA A 60 15.56 9.68 -3.45
N SER A 61 16.35 8.65 -3.83
CA SER A 61 16.56 8.32 -5.24
C SER A 61 15.31 7.74 -5.92
N LEU A 62 14.30 7.32 -5.16
CA LEU A 62 13.05 6.78 -5.71
C LEU A 62 12.21 7.86 -6.39
N ARG A 63 12.42 9.13 -6.03
CA ARG A 63 11.80 10.28 -6.70
C ARG A 63 12.08 10.31 -8.20
N THR A 64 13.28 9.89 -8.59
CA THR A 64 13.73 9.88 -9.98
C THR A 64 13.74 8.47 -10.58
N ALA A 65 13.54 7.42 -9.76
CA ALA A 65 13.63 6.04 -10.21
C ALA A 65 12.58 5.68 -11.28
N VAL A 66 11.39 6.26 -11.24
CA VAL A 66 10.35 6.02 -12.26
C VAL A 66 10.68 6.73 -13.59
N ASN A 67 11.45 7.82 -13.54
CA ASN A 67 11.77 8.68 -14.68
C ASN A 67 13.24 8.55 -15.14
N SER A 68 13.99 7.60 -14.58
CA SER A 68 15.42 7.45 -14.87
C SER A 68 15.63 6.86 -16.28
N PRO A 69 16.58 7.38 -17.08
CA PRO A 69 16.90 6.81 -18.39
C PRO A 69 17.63 5.46 -18.30
N HIS A 70 18.20 5.12 -17.14
CA HIS A 70 18.97 3.89 -16.93
C HIS A 70 18.25 2.97 -15.95
N LEU A 71 17.23 2.27 -16.45
CA LEU A 71 16.47 1.29 -15.67
C LEU A 71 17.05 -0.10 -15.83
N SER A 72 17.12 -0.85 -14.73
CA SER A 72 17.36 -2.29 -14.82
C SER A 72 16.22 -2.95 -15.61
N GLN A 73 16.48 -4.08 -16.28
CA GLN A 73 15.42 -4.84 -16.97
C GLN A 73 14.24 -5.18 -16.03
N ARG A 74 14.52 -5.36 -14.73
CA ARG A 74 13.51 -5.61 -13.71
C ARG A 74 12.65 -4.37 -13.46
N MET A 75 13.26 -3.21 -13.26
CA MET A 75 12.55 -1.93 -13.10
C MET A 75 11.71 -1.61 -14.34
N ALA A 76 12.26 -1.80 -15.54
CA ALA A 76 11.55 -1.57 -16.79
C ALA A 76 10.26 -2.42 -16.89
N ARG A 77 10.29 -3.69 -16.48
CA ARG A 77 9.10 -4.54 -16.41
C ARG A 77 8.07 -4.08 -15.38
N TRP A 78 8.47 -3.31 -14.38
CA TRP A 78 7.57 -2.78 -13.36
C TRP A 78 7.01 -1.40 -13.72
N LEU A 79 7.60 -0.69 -14.69
CA LEU A 79 7.06 0.59 -15.15
C LEU A 79 5.62 0.47 -15.64
N SER A 80 5.30 -0.57 -16.43
CA SER A 80 3.93 -0.79 -16.90
C SER A 80 2.92 -0.98 -15.77
N PHE A 81 3.36 -1.50 -14.62
CA PHE A 81 2.52 -1.58 -13.43
C PHE A 81 2.31 -0.19 -12.81
N PHE A 82 3.37 0.63 -12.75
CA PHE A 82 3.25 1.98 -12.18
C PHE A 82 2.41 2.92 -13.04
N THR A 83 2.35 2.71 -14.37
CA THR A 83 1.51 3.53 -15.27
C THR A 83 0.01 3.36 -15.03
N GLU A 84 -0.43 2.32 -14.32
CA GLU A 84 -1.84 2.16 -13.90
C GLU A 84 -2.26 3.14 -12.79
N TYR A 85 -1.30 3.83 -12.16
CA TYR A 85 -1.54 4.69 -10.99
C TYR A 85 -1.13 6.13 -11.28
N ASN A 86 -1.96 7.09 -10.83
CA ASN A 86 -1.60 8.51 -10.85
C ASN A 86 -0.98 8.91 -9.51
N PHE A 87 0.35 8.99 -9.43
CA PHE A 87 1.03 9.35 -8.17
C PHE A 87 2.28 10.19 -8.36
N SER A 88 2.66 10.90 -7.30
CA SER A 88 3.99 11.52 -7.13
C SER A 88 4.75 10.83 -6.00
N VAL A 89 6.09 10.86 -6.08
CA VAL A 89 6.96 10.32 -5.04
C VAL A 89 7.62 11.47 -4.28
N GLU A 90 7.46 11.48 -2.96
CA GLU A 90 8.03 12.48 -2.08
C GLU A 90 8.96 11.85 -1.04
N TYR A 91 10.07 12.54 -0.79
CA TYR A 91 11.01 12.10 0.23
C TYR A 91 10.52 12.49 1.62
N LYS A 92 10.46 11.51 2.52
CA LYS A 92 10.19 11.70 3.94
C LYS A 92 11.34 11.10 4.74
N PRO A 93 12.12 11.89 5.51
CA PRO A 93 13.23 11.36 6.30
C PRO A 93 12.82 10.17 7.17
N GLY A 94 13.68 9.14 7.25
CA GLY A 94 13.39 7.91 8.01
C GLY A 94 12.98 8.17 9.47
N ARG A 95 13.57 9.18 10.12
CA ARG A 95 13.20 9.62 11.47
C ARG A 95 11.72 10.03 11.60
N LEU A 96 11.12 10.53 10.52
CA LEU A 96 9.69 10.89 10.46
C LEU A 96 8.82 9.75 9.91
N ASN A 97 9.44 8.70 9.34
CA ASN A 97 8.76 7.56 8.75
C ASN A 97 8.62 6.38 9.73
N VAL A 98 8.47 6.68 11.03
CA VAL A 98 8.53 5.73 12.16
C VAL A 98 7.60 4.53 11.99
N VAL A 99 6.41 4.73 11.43
CA VAL A 99 5.43 3.63 11.30
C VAL A 99 5.84 2.63 10.22
N ALA A 100 6.25 3.11 9.04
CA ALA A 100 6.74 2.23 7.98
C ALA A 100 8.03 1.51 8.40
N ASP A 101 8.89 2.26 9.08
CA ASP A 101 10.14 1.79 9.65
C ASP A 101 9.93 0.62 10.64
N ALA A 102 9.04 0.79 11.62
CA ALA A 102 8.67 -0.25 12.58
C ALA A 102 8.05 -1.49 11.91
N LEU A 103 7.20 -1.28 10.90
CA LEU A 103 6.56 -2.38 10.16
C LEU A 103 7.55 -3.15 9.27
N SER A 104 8.58 -2.50 8.76
CA SER A 104 9.61 -3.15 7.92
C SER A 104 10.62 -3.96 8.73
N ARG A 105 10.82 -3.61 10.02
CA ARG A 105 11.81 -4.21 10.93
C ARG A 105 11.20 -5.01 12.08
N ARG A 106 10.10 -5.70 11.82
CA ARG A 106 9.45 -6.49 12.87
C ARG A 106 10.34 -7.66 13.33
N PRO A 107 10.45 -7.94 14.64
CA PRO A 107 11.34 -8.98 15.16
C PRO A 107 10.90 -10.40 14.79
N ASP A 108 9.61 -10.63 14.52
CA ASP A 108 9.10 -11.93 14.08
C ASP A 108 9.61 -12.32 12.67
N PHE A 109 10.04 -11.33 11.87
CA PHE A 109 10.70 -11.58 10.59
C PHE A 109 12.11 -12.17 10.75
N GLU A 110 12.77 -11.97 11.88
CA GLU A 110 14.10 -12.55 12.09
C GLU A 110 14.02 -14.06 12.39
N GLN A 111 12.92 -14.52 13.01
CA GLN A 111 12.75 -15.92 13.43
C GLN A 111 12.43 -16.88 12.25
N THR A 112 11.81 -16.40 11.18
CA THR A 112 11.54 -17.17 9.95
C THR A 112 12.74 -17.33 9.02
N ALA A 113 13.91 -16.77 9.36
CA ALA A 113 15.15 -16.97 8.61
C ALA A 113 15.77 -18.36 8.81
N GLN A 114 15.25 -19.18 9.73
CA GLN A 114 15.56 -20.61 9.79
C GLN A 114 14.69 -21.39 8.78
N PRO A 115 15.27 -22.30 7.98
CA PRO A 115 14.58 -22.91 6.85
C PRO A 115 13.59 -23.98 7.33
N ASN A 116 12.36 -23.56 7.60
CA ASN A 116 11.25 -24.49 7.79
C ASN A 116 10.81 -24.99 6.41
N SER A 117 10.83 -26.31 6.23
CA SER A 117 10.82 -27.04 4.96
C SER A 117 9.49 -27.03 4.18
N ARG A 118 8.71 -25.95 4.21
CA ARG A 118 7.46 -25.82 3.43
C ARG A 118 7.31 -24.38 2.95
N GLY A 119 7.37 -24.21 1.63
CA GLY A 119 7.38 -22.92 0.92
C GLY A 119 6.05 -22.18 0.89
N ASP A 120 5.31 -22.13 1.99
CA ASP A 120 4.12 -21.31 2.10
C ASP A 120 4.47 -19.95 2.74
N PRO A 121 4.17 -18.81 2.09
CA PRO A 121 4.36 -17.52 2.71
C PRO A 121 3.34 -17.36 3.85
N THR A 122 3.79 -17.47 5.09
CA THR A 122 3.00 -17.08 6.27
C THR A 122 2.70 -15.58 6.19
N VAL A 123 1.53 -15.23 5.67
CA VAL A 123 1.01 -13.86 5.74
C VAL A 123 0.52 -13.67 7.18
N ALA A 124 1.30 -12.99 8.01
CA ALA A 124 0.79 -12.46 9.27
C ALA A 124 -0.20 -11.33 8.93
N ILE A 125 -1.47 -11.67 8.72
CA ILE A 125 -2.56 -10.71 8.58
C ILE A 125 -2.78 -10.08 9.95
N LEU A 126 -2.26 -8.87 10.15
CA LEU A 126 -2.65 -8.04 11.28
C LEU A 126 -3.92 -7.30 10.86
N THR A 127 -5.09 -7.84 11.22
CA THR A 127 -6.37 -7.16 11.00
C THR A 127 -6.40 -5.92 11.89
N VAL A 128 -6.24 -4.74 11.29
CA VAL A 128 -6.46 -3.49 12.02
C VAL A 128 -7.95 -3.19 11.96
N SER A 129 -8.57 -3.15 13.14
CA SER A 129 -9.95 -2.71 13.33
C SER A 129 -10.11 -1.31 12.74
N VAL A 130 -10.85 -1.20 11.64
CA VAL A 130 -11.46 0.07 11.27
C VAL A 130 -12.44 0.46 12.39
N PRO A 131 -12.58 1.76 12.73
CA PRO A 131 -13.70 2.18 13.55
C PRO A 131 -14.99 1.72 12.84
N SER A 132 -15.95 1.22 13.61
CA SER A 132 -17.25 0.77 13.09
C SER A 132 -17.80 1.84 12.15
N SER A 133 -17.80 1.57 10.85
CA SER A 133 -18.39 2.49 9.90
C SER A 133 -19.90 2.28 9.95
N ASN A 134 -20.64 3.34 10.30
CA ASN A 134 -22.09 3.35 10.14
C ASN A 134 -22.49 3.47 8.66
N LEU A 135 -21.52 3.35 7.73
CA LEU A 135 -21.71 3.49 6.29
C LEU A 135 -22.82 2.59 5.76
N LEU A 136 -22.94 1.35 6.28
CA LEU A 136 -24.01 0.45 5.86
C LEU A 136 -25.39 0.93 6.34
N ASP A 137 -25.47 1.51 7.53
CA ASP A 137 -26.71 2.09 8.06
C ASP A 137 -27.07 3.39 7.32
N ASP A 138 -26.07 4.22 7.00
CA ASP A 138 -26.25 5.46 6.23
C ASP A 138 -26.71 5.16 4.79
N VAL A 139 -26.10 4.15 4.14
CA VAL A 139 -26.51 3.67 2.81
C VAL A 139 -27.93 3.09 2.86
N ARG A 140 -28.25 2.30 3.89
CA ARG A 140 -29.59 1.73 4.08
C ARG A 140 -30.65 2.80 4.28
N LYS A 141 -30.33 3.85 5.05
CA LYS A 141 -31.23 4.98 5.27
C LYS A 141 -31.44 5.79 3.99
N ALA A 142 -30.37 6.02 3.22
CA ALA A 142 -30.47 6.72 1.94
C ALA A 142 -31.39 5.97 0.96
N TYR A 143 -31.37 4.64 0.96
CA TYR A 143 -32.27 3.83 0.12
C TYR A 143 -33.75 3.93 0.50
N THR A 144 -34.07 4.16 1.78
CA THR A 144 -35.47 4.39 2.21
C THR A 144 -36.02 5.77 1.82
N GLU A 145 -35.16 6.72 1.48
CA GLU A 145 -35.54 8.08 1.08
C GLU A 145 -35.49 8.28 -0.45
N ASP A 146 -35.03 7.26 -1.20
CA ASP A 146 -34.86 7.31 -2.65
C ASP A 146 -36.18 7.05 -3.38
N GLU A 147 -36.70 8.08 -4.05
CA GLU A 147 -37.96 8.05 -4.81
C GLU A 147 -37.96 7.01 -5.95
N PHE A 148 -36.79 6.71 -6.54
CA PHE A 148 -36.66 5.71 -7.60
C PHE A 148 -36.81 4.30 -7.06
N LEU A 149 -36.25 4.00 -5.89
CA LEU A 149 -36.29 2.66 -5.29
C LEU A 149 -37.59 2.37 -4.56
N MET A 150 -38.22 3.40 -4.00
CA MET A 150 -39.58 3.30 -3.45
C MET A 150 -40.57 2.84 -4.53
N ARG A 151 -40.43 3.30 -5.78
CA ARG A 151 -41.25 2.86 -6.93
C ARG A 151 -40.98 1.42 -7.39
N LEU A 152 -39.88 0.81 -6.98
CA LEU A 152 -39.52 -0.56 -7.38
C LEU A 152 -40.04 -1.63 -6.40
N MET A 153 -40.50 -1.20 -5.22
CA MET A 153 -40.99 -2.08 -4.15
C MET A 153 -42.52 -2.16 -4.05
N ASP A 154 -43.24 -1.43 -4.91
CA ASP A 154 -44.68 -1.55 -5.18
C ASP A 154 -44.94 -2.50 -6.36
#